data_AF-A0A4E0QYD8-F1
#
_entry.id   AF-A0A4E0QYD8-F1
#
_cell.length_a   1.000
_cell.length_b   1.000
_cell.length_c   1.000
_cell.angle_alpha   90.00
_cell.angle_beta   90.00
_cell.angle_gamma   90.00
#
_symmetry.space_group_name_H-M   'P 1'
#
loop_
_entity.id
_entity.type
_entity.pdbx_description
1 polymer ?
#
loop_
_entity_poly.entity_id
_entity_poly.type
_entity_poly.pdbx_seq_one_letter_code
_entity_poly.pdbx_strand_id
1 'polypeptide(L)' 'MADEFSYQWISDIEKNELSKRTIENHFMAVKQAVSHSHVNLFGDMVSARYCLIHLC' A
#
# COMPACT_ATOMS: atom_id res chain seq x y z
N MET A 1 -9.94 1.43 -17.17
CA MET A 1 -9.08 2.49 -16.62
C MET A 1 -9.20 2.41 -15.11
N ALA A 2 -8.09 2.19 -14.40
CA ALA A 2 -8.06 2.28 -12.95
C ALA A 2 -7.83 3.74 -12.54
N ASP A 3 -8.33 4.17 -11.38
CA ASP A 3 -7.98 5.46 -10.79
C ASP A 3 -6.51 5.48 -10.33
N GLU A 4 -5.95 6.68 -10.11
CA GLU A 4 -4.53 6.86 -9.74
C GLU A 4 -4.16 6.05 -8.50
N PHE A 5 -5.01 6.04 -7.47
CA PHE A 5 -4.75 5.29 -6.24
C PHE A 5 -4.72 3.79 -6.52
N SER A 6 -5.77 3.24 -7.15
CA SER A 6 -5.83 1.81 -7.48
C SER A 6 -4.67 1.37 -8.37
N TYR A 7 -4.27 2.21 -9.33
CA TYR A 7 -3.13 1.94 -10.19
C TYR A 7 -1.81 1.87 -9.40
N GLN A 8 -1.54 2.86 -8.53
CA GLN A 8 -0.30 2.86 -7.72
C GLN A 8 -0.29 1.71 -6.72
N TRP A 9 -1.44 1.37 -6.12
CA TRP A 9 -1.59 0.24 -5.21
C TRP A 9 -1.24 -1.09 -5.90
N ILE A 10 -1.86 -1.39 -7.04
CA ILE A 10 -1.61 -2.64 -7.78
C ILE A 10 -0.16 -2.68 -8.29
N SER A 11 0.35 -1.57 -8.84
CA SER A 11 1.72 -1.49 -9.34
C SER A 11 2.76 -1.77 -8.24
N ASP A 12 2.55 -1.28 -7.01
CA ASP A 12 3.48 -1.57 -5.91
C ASP A 12 3.41 -3.03 -5.47
N ILE A 13 2.24 -3.68 -5.53
CA ILE A 13 2.10 -5.13 -5.31
C ILE A 13 2.86 -5.94 -6.36
N GLU A 14 2.70 -5.62 -7.64
CA GLU A 14 3.34 -6.33 -8.75
C GLU A 14 4.87 -6.22 -8.73
N LYS A 15 5.40 -5.11 -8.21
CA LYS A 15 6.85 -4.83 -8.19
C LYS A 15 7.57 -5.37 -6.97
N ASN A 16 6.86 -5.88 -5.96
CA ASN A 16 7.46 -6.23 -4.66
C ASN A 16 7.03 -7.61 -4.15
N GLU A 17 7.92 -8.25 -3.39
CA GLU A 17 7.60 -9.51 -2.71
C GLU A 17 6.69 -9.27 -1.49
N LEU A 18 5.44 -9.71 -1.56
CA LEU A 18 4.41 -9.49 -0.51
C LEU A 18 4.75 -10.11 0.84
N SER A 19 5.58 -11.15 0.87
CA SER A 19 6.04 -11.81 2.11
C SER A 19 7.05 -10.99 2.90
N LYS A 20 7.70 -10.00 2.27
CA LYS A 20 8.69 -9.11 2.89
C LYS A 20 8.21 -7.67 3.00
N ARG A 21 7.06 -7.35 2.41
CA ARG A 21 6.54 -5.99 2.35
C ARG A 21 5.40 -5.82 3.34
N THR A 22 5.58 -4.93 4.31
CA THR A 22 4.54 -4.59 5.29
C THR A 22 3.48 -3.68 4.69
N ILE A 23 2.29 -3.67 5.29
CA ILE A 23 1.20 -2.74 4.92
C ILE A 23 1.67 -1.29 5.08
N GLU A 24 2.44 -0.99 6.13
CA GLU A 24 3.03 0.33 6.36
C GLU A 24 3.95 0.75 5.22
N ASN A 25 4.88 -0.12 4.79
CA ASN A 25 5.79 0.17 3.68
C ASN A 25 5.01 0.40 2.36
N HIS A 26 3.99 -0.41 2.12
CA HIS A 26 3.11 -0.28 0.97
C HIS A 26 2.34 1.03 0.99
N PHE A 27 1.68 1.34 2.11
CA PHE A 27 0.96 2.59 2.32
C PHE A 27 1.85 3.80 2.09
N MET A 28 3.06 3.82 2.64
CA MET A 28 3.99 4.94 2.47
C MET A 28 4.42 5.12 1.01
N ALA A 29 4.68 4.04 0.29
CA ALA A 29 5.01 4.11 -1.14
C ALA A 29 3.84 4.64 -1.98
N VAL A 30 2.63 4.12 -1.76
CA VAL A 30 1.43 4.59 -2.47
C VAL A 30 1.12 6.04 -2.13
N LYS A 31 1.25 6.44 -0.86
CA LYS A 31 1.07 7.83 -0.42
C LYS A 31 2.06 8.80 -1.06
N GLN A 32 3.30 8.37 -1.30
CA GLN A 32 4.30 9.17 -2.01
C GLN A 32 4.05 9.21 -3.53
N ALA A 33 3.45 8.17 -4.10
CA ALA A 33 3.21 8.05 -5.53
C ALA A 33 1.90 8.73 -6.00
N VAL A 34 0.88 8.79 -5.14
CA VAL A 34 -0.39 9.47 -5.45
C VAL A 34 -0.21 10.97 -5.26
N SER A 35 -0.49 11.73 -6.31
CA SER A 35 -0.22 13.17 -6.34
C SER A 35 -1.47 14.03 -6.24
N HIS A 36 -2.62 13.54 -6.71
CA HIS A 36 -3.87 14.33 -6.75
C HIS A 36 -4.77 14.14 -5.52
N SER A 37 -4.36 13.33 -4.54
CA SER A 37 -5.15 13.11 -3.31
C SER A 37 -4.27 12.72 -2.11
N HIS A 38 -4.86 12.75 -0.91
CA HIS A 38 -4.17 12.37 0.32
C HIS A 38 -4.58 10.97 0.76
N VAL A 39 -3.65 10.02 0.67
CA VAL A 39 -3.85 8.68 1.19
C VAL A 39 -3.70 8.69 2.72
N ASN A 40 -4.72 8.19 3.40
CA ASN A 40 -4.81 8.15 4.87
C ASN A 40 -4.93 6.71 5.36
N LEU A 41 -4.33 6.43 6.53
CA LEU A 41 -4.41 5.14 7.21
C LEU A 41 -5.27 5.31 8.47
N PHE A 42 -6.21 4.39 8.69
CA PHE A 42 -7.11 4.38 9.85
C PHE A 42 -7.11 3.01 10.52
N GLY A 43 -7.55 2.96 11.78
CA GLY A 43 -7.59 1.73 12.58
C GLY A 43 -6.30 1.48 13.37
N ASP A 44 -6.02 0.22 13.68
CA ASP A 44 -4.87 -0.17 14.48
C ASP A 44 -3.56 -0.18 13.67
N MET A 45 -2.66 0.75 14.01
CA MET A 45 -1.35 0.87 13.37
C MET A 45 -0.42 -0.31 13.69
N VAL A 46 -0.68 -1.10 14.74
CA VAL A 46 0.08 -2.33 14.98
C VAL A 46 -0.12 -3.32 13.84
N SER A 47 -1.36 -3.40 13.34
CA SER A 47 -1.69 -4.26 12.20
C SER A 47 -0.96 -3.84 10.92
N ALA A 48 -0.58 -2.57 10.78
CA ALA A 48 0.18 -2.08 9.62
C ALA A 48 1.60 -2.68 9.51
N ARG A 49 2.13 -3.26 10.60
CA ARG A 49 3.44 -3.91 10.61
C ARG A 49 3.43 -5.34 10.04
N TYR A 50 2.26 -5.91 9.78
CA TYR A 50 2.16 -7.21 9.13
C TYR A 50 2.48 -7.12 7.64
N CYS A 51 3.05 -8.21 7.10
CA CYS A 51 3.28 -8.35 5.67
C CYS A 51 1.96 -8.41 4.90
N LEU A 52 1.95 -7.82 3.70
CA LEU A 52 0.79 -7.78 2.81
C LEU A 52 0.25 -9.18 2.47
N ILE A 53 1.10 -10.21 2.47
CA ILE A 53 0.69 -11.60 2.23
C ILE A 53 -0.38 -12.10 3.23
N HIS A 54 -0.55 -11.47 4.39
CA HIS A 54 -1.59 -11.83 5.35
C HIS A 54 -2.96 -11.21 5.04
N LEU A 55 -3.06 -10.36 4.01
CA LEU A 55 -4.29 -9.70 3.57
C LEU A 55 -4.78 -10.13 2.17
N CYS A 56 -3.94 -10.85 1.42
CA CYS A 56 -4.28 -11.42 0.11
C CYS A 56 -4.72 -12.88 0.26
#